data_AF-A0A9W7FR00-F1
#
_entry.id   AF-A0A9W7FR00-F1
#
_cell.length_a   1.000
_cell.length_b   1.000
_cell.length_c   1.000
_cell.angle_alpha   90.00
_cell.angle_beta   90.00
_cell.angle_gamma   90.00
#
_symmetry.space_group_name_H-M   'P 1'
#
loop_
_entity.id
_entity.type
_entity.pdbx_description
1 polymer ?
#
loop_
_entity_poly.entity_id
_entity_poly.type
_entity_poly.pdbx_seq_one_letter_code
_entity_poly.pdbx_strand_id
1 'polypeptide(L)'
;MEDKSFVAITNMYYKNALITESGGVLNDQFLSSFTSLLNTGGFLTPDIVLAGKRESAGWSKTFVERTLVGDAGGTYKYLGLRIYAHPWNDDISSVTTLESKVKILIGYTGTDAQYSDNILSQFRKIHQANETIKAKSHQHQTQLNLDLPPSHRGSNSYSLTLINRMLPSSIKKDLKTDAQTSGKNESKTSVSWHTDSGLQDYSTIAVWHHHEKVSSSSNPWRISLRPIPSLNSTPPIPAIIMNLESGGGLYYIFDEMNLRFEHAVLSGREGVRWSSTHRVTKEGGKYEDILGECWRGKKEWASSY
;
A
#
# COMPACT_ATOMS: atom_id res chain seq x y z
N MET A 1 22.24 4.08 21.73
CA MET A 1 22.02 2.89 22.57
C MET A 1 20.58 2.52 22.36
N GLU A 2 20.31 1.47 21.58
CA GLU A 2 18.94 0.98 21.42
C GLU A 2 18.39 0.56 22.78
N ASP A 3 17.16 0.94 23.07
CA ASP A 3 16.48 0.57 24.30
C ASP A 3 16.32 -0.96 24.32
N LYS A 4 17.01 -1.64 25.25
CA LYS A 4 16.96 -3.11 25.38
C LYS A 4 15.52 -3.63 25.51
N SER A 5 14.62 -2.83 26.10
CA SER A 5 13.21 -3.19 26.21
C SER A 5 12.48 -3.15 24.86
N PHE A 6 12.80 -2.18 24.01
CA PHE A 6 12.26 -2.06 22.65
C PHE A 6 12.64 -3.26 21.78
N VAL A 7 13.92 -3.66 21.81
CA VAL A 7 14.41 -4.84 21.07
C VAL A 7 13.73 -6.11 21.55
N ALA A 8 13.59 -6.29 22.87
CA ALA A 8 12.92 -7.45 23.44
C ALA A 8 11.43 -7.54 23.05
N ILE A 9 10.69 -6.42 23.14
CA ILE A 9 9.27 -6.35 22.74
C ILE A 9 9.12 -6.66 21.24
N THR A 10 9.97 -6.05 20.41
CA THR A 10 9.92 -6.24 18.95
C THR A 10 10.16 -7.70 18.60
N ASN A 11 11.20 -8.32 19.16
CA ASN A 11 11.49 -9.73 18.92
C ASN A 11 10.41 -10.68 19.46
N MET A 12 9.77 -10.32 20.58
CA MET A 12 8.77 -11.19 21.21
C MET A 12 7.41 -11.15 20.49
N TYR A 13 6.95 -9.97 20.10
CA TYR A 13 5.57 -9.77 19.61
C TYR A 13 5.48 -9.31 18.16
N TYR A 14 6.56 -8.74 17.63
CA TYR A 14 6.59 -8.09 16.31
C TYR A 14 7.67 -8.67 15.40
N LYS A 15 8.23 -9.86 15.68
CA LYS A 15 9.32 -10.44 14.87
C LYS A 15 9.00 -10.58 13.38
N ASN A 16 7.73 -10.77 13.04
CA ASN A 16 7.24 -10.87 11.67
C ASN A 16 6.65 -9.53 11.17
N ALA A 17 6.66 -8.49 12.00
CA ALA A 17 6.28 -7.14 11.62
C ALA A 17 7.49 -6.23 11.49
N LEU A 18 7.47 -5.49 10.39
CA LEU A 18 8.32 -4.34 10.15
C LEU A 18 9.81 -4.65 10.13
N ILE A 19 10.20 -5.65 9.33
CA ILE A 19 11.59 -5.79 8.88
C ILE A 19 11.93 -4.54 8.07
N THR A 20 13.02 -3.85 8.40
CA THR A 20 13.48 -2.65 7.69
C THR A 20 14.79 -2.92 6.98
N GLU A 21 14.97 -2.30 5.82
CA GLU A 21 16.23 -2.34 5.07
C GLU A 21 16.40 -1.07 4.22
N SER A 22 17.63 -0.84 3.74
CA SER A 22 17.91 0.27 2.82
C SER A 22 17.20 0.10 1.48
N GLY A 23 16.67 1.20 0.93
CA GLY A 23 16.03 1.19 -0.38
C GLY A 23 17.02 0.96 -1.54
N GLY A 24 18.29 1.34 -1.37
CA GLY A 24 19.33 1.15 -2.38
C GLY A 24 18.92 1.71 -3.75
N VAL A 25 19.07 0.89 -4.80
CA VAL A 25 18.71 1.24 -6.19
C VAL A 25 17.24 1.64 -6.38
N LEU A 26 16.34 1.17 -5.50
CA LEU A 26 14.91 1.49 -5.58
C LEU A 26 14.63 2.97 -5.31
N ASN A 27 15.50 3.64 -4.55
CA ASN A 27 15.30 5.03 -4.16
C ASN A 27 15.21 5.94 -5.39
N ASP A 28 16.20 5.87 -6.28
CA ASP A 28 16.24 6.69 -7.49
C ASP A 28 15.13 6.30 -8.48
N GLN A 29 14.83 5.00 -8.57
CA GLN A 29 13.81 4.47 -9.46
C GLN A 29 12.40 4.95 -9.10
N PHE A 30 12.01 4.84 -7.82
CA PHE A 30 10.72 5.36 -7.37
C PHE A 30 10.69 6.88 -7.35
N LEU A 31 11.73 7.55 -6.85
CA LEU A 31 11.72 9.02 -6.72
C LEU A 31 11.64 9.71 -8.09
N SER A 32 12.39 9.23 -9.08
CA SER A 32 12.30 9.77 -10.45
C SER A 32 10.92 9.53 -11.07
N SER A 33 10.35 8.33 -10.90
CA SER A 33 9.01 7.98 -11.39
C SER A 33 7.94 8.85 -10.74
N PHE A 34 7.95 8.98 -9.41
CA PHE A 34 6.95 9.74 -8.66
C PHE A 34 7.04 11.24 -8.93
N THR A 35 8.25 11.76 -9.10
CA THR A 35 8.46 13.17 -9.49
C THR A 35 7.93 13.43 -10.89
N SER A 36 8.15 12.53 -11.85
CA SER A 36 7.60 12.66 -13.20
C SER A 36 6.07 12.59 -13.21
N LEU A 37 5.47 11.68 -12.44
CA LEU A 37 4.01 11.59 -12.29
C LEU A 37 3.43 12.87 -11.67
N LEU A 38 4.09 13.42 -10.64
CA LEU A 38 3.69 14.67 -10.01
C LEU A 38 3.77 15.85 -10.99
N ASN A 39 4.86 15.98 -11.73
CA ASN A 39 5.09 17.07 -12.67
C ASN A 39 4.13 17.04 -13.87
N THR A 40 3.70 15.86 -14.28
CA THR A 40 2.68 15.72 -15.33
C THR A 40 1.29 16.13 -14.82
N GLY A 41 1.05 16.00 -13.51
CA GLY A 41 -0.23 16.32 -12.89
C GLY A 41 -1.29 15.25 -13.12
N GLY A 42 -2.42 15.35 -12.39
CA GLY A 42 -3.61 14.53 -12.60
C GLY A 42 -3.58 13.10 -12.03
N PHE A 43 -2.41 12.57 -11.64
CA PHE A 43 -2.32 11.21 -11.09
C PHE A 43 -2.54 11.14 -9.59
N LEU A 44 -1.98 12.08 -8.82
CA LEU A 44 -2.01 12.07 -7.36
C LEU A 44 -3.13 12.96 -6.85
N THR A 45 -4.16 12.35 -6.28
CA THR A 45 -5.29 13.09 -5.71
C THR A 45 -5.66 12.56 -4.34
N PRO A 46 -6.19 13.38 -3.43
CA PRO A 46 -6.73 12.86 -2.20
C PRO A 46 -8.08 12.19 -2.47
N ASP A 47 -8.30 11.05 -1.85
CA ASP A 47 -9.46 10.20 -2.07
C ASP A 47 -10.67 10.69 -1.28
N ILE A 48 -11.87 10.50 -1.81
CA ILE A 48 -13.13 10.68 -1.08
C ILE A 48 -13.61 9.30 -0.63
N VAL A 49 -13.63 9.09 0.68
CA VAL A 49 -13.86 7.78 1.30
C VAL A 49 -14.96 7.85 2.35
N LEU A 50 -15.54 6.69 2.69
CA LEU A 50 -16.45 6.53 3.81
C LEU A 50 -15.62 6.31 5.08
N ALA A 51 -15.28 7.41 5.77
CA ALA A 51 -14.45 7.36 6.97
C ALA A 51 -15.30 7.19 8.23
N GLY A 52 -15.32 5.99 8.80
CA GLY A 52 -15.95 5.73 10.10
C GLY A 52 -16.68 4.38 10.15
N LYS A 53 -16.91 3.86 11.37
CA LYS A 53 -17.64 2.59 11.59
C LYS A 53 -19.16 2.71 11.42
N ARG A 54 -19.68 3.87 11.01
CA ARG A 54 -21.13 4.14 10.90
C ARG A 54 -21.43 4.74 9.53
N GLU A 55 -22.50 4.29 8.91
CA GLU A 55 -23.04 4.85 7.66
C GLU A 55 -23.36 6.35 7.78
N SER A 56 -23.56 6.84 9.01
CA SER A 56 -23.78 8.26 9.32
C SER A 56 -22.50 9.11 9.41
N ALA A 57 -21.31 8.53 9.31
CA ALA A 57 -20.04 9.25 9.47
C ALA A 57 -19.69 10.16 8.26
N GLY A 58 -20.46 10.05 7.17
CA GLY A 58 -20.32 10.90 5.99
C GLY A 58 -19.08 10.61 5.16
N TRP A 59 -18.98 11.31 4.04
CA TRP A 59 -17.82 11.27 3.15
C TRP A 59 -16.70 12.13 3.70
N SER A 60 -15.46 11.64 3.67
CA SER A 60 -14.28 12.37 4.11
C SER A 60 -13.18 12.32 3.06
N LYS A 61 -12.43 13.42 2.94
CA LYS A 61 -11.26 13.50 2.08
C LYS A 61 -10.03 13.00 2.83
N THR A 62 -9.20 12.18 2.19
CA THR A 62 -7.94 11.73 2.81
C THR A 62 -6.94 12.89 2.89
N PHE A 63 -6.04 12.88 3.89
CA PHE A 63 -4.93 13.84 3.95
C PHE A 63 -3.78 13.49 3.00
N VAL A 64 -3.75 12.23 2.56
CA VAL A 64 -2.75 11.67 1.65
C VAL A 64 -3.29 11.73 0.23
N GLU A 65 -2.44 12.18 -0.69
CA GLU A 65 -2.69 12.08 -2.13
C GLU A 65 -2.21 10.73 -2.63
N ARG A 66 -3.02 10.08 -3.47
CA ARG A 66 -2.76 8.72 -3.91
C ARG A 66 -3.00 8.52 -5.39
N THR A 67 -2.36 7.47 -5.88
CA THR A 67 -2.64 6.84 -7.18
C THR A 67 -2.40 5.35 -7.06
N LEU A 68 -3.11 4.54 -7.84
CA LEU A 68 -2.97 3.10 -7.86
C LEU A 68 -2.29 2.69 -9.16
N VAL A 69 -1.21 1.91 -9.08
CA VAL A 69 -0.49 1.39 -10.24
C VAL A 69 -0.37 -0.12 -10.07
N GLY A 70 -0.61 -0.90 -11.12
CA GLY A 70 -0.71 -2.35 -10.97
C GLY A 70 -0.96 -3.11 -12.26
N ASP A 71 -1.33 -4.38 -12.12
CA ASP A 71 -1.76 -5.21 -13.24
C ASP A 71 -2.96 -4.59 -13.96
N ALA A 72 -3.04 -4.80 -15.28
CA ALA A 72 -4.18 -4.36 -16.08
C ALA A 72 -5.49 -4.94 -15.53
N GLY A 73 -6.52 -4.10 -15.46
CA GLY A 73 -7.81 -4.48 -14.85
C GLY A 73 -7.77 -4.61 -13.31
N GLY A 74 -6.61 -4.42 -12.68
CA GLY A 74 -6.45 -4.47 -11.23
C GLY A 74 -7.21 -3.35 -10.53
N THR A 75 -7.82 -3.68 -9.38
CA THR A 75 -8.50 -2.70 -8.55
C THR A 75 -8.22 -2.95 -7.07
N TYR A 76 -8.36 -1.91 -6.25
CA TYR A 76 -8.16 -1.98 -4.82
C TYR A 76 -9.33 -1.33 -4.08
N LYS A 77 -9.91 -2.02 -3.10
CA LYS A 77 -11.04 -1.50 -2.30
C LYS A 77 -10.63 -1.25 -0.85
N TYR A 78 -10.84 -0.03 -0.38
CA TYR A 78 -10.67 0.36 1.02
C TYR A 78 -11.62 1.49 1.38
N LEU A 79 -12.08 1.52 2.64
CA LEU A 79 -12.98 2.57 3.17
C LEU A 79 -14.18 2.89 2.24
N GLY A 80 -14.78 1.84 1.66
CA GLY A 80 -15.92 1.96 0.75
C GLY A 80 -15.60 2.44 -0.68
N LEU A 81 -14.36 2.88 -0.95
CA LEU A 81 -13.90 3.31 -2.26
C LEU A 81 -13.22 2.15 -3.00
N ARG A 82 -13.53 1.96 -4.29
CA ARG A 82 -12.75 1.11 -5.21
C ARG A 82 -11.93 2.02 -6.14
N ILE A 83 -10.62 1.89 -6.10
CA ILE A 83 -9.69 2.56 -7.00
C ILE A 83 -9.26 1.59 -8.09
N TYR A 84 -9.08 2.09 -9.31
CA TYR A 84 -8.65 1.34 -10.48
C TYR A 84 -7.18 1.61 -10.76
N ALA A 85 -6.44 0.55 -11.07
CA ALA A 85 -5.00 0.65 -11.28
C ALA A 85 -4.70 1.24 -12.66
N HIS A 86 -3.75 2.17 -12.70
CA HIS A 86 -3.02 2.46 -13.93
C HIS A 86 -2.16 1.23 -14.28
N PRO A 87 -2.34 0.64 -15.47
CA PRO A 87 -1.61 -0.56 -15.85
C PRO A 87 -0.11 -0.27 -15.96
N TRP A 88 0.72 -1.13 -15.34
CA TRP A 88 2.18 -1.02 -15.40
C TRP A 88 2.86 -1.93 -16.43
N ASN A 89 2.08 -2.81 -17.04
CA ASN A 89 2.49 -3.73 -18.08
C ASN A 89 1.56 -3.55 -19.27
N ASP A 90 2.15 -3.20 -20.42
CA ASP A 90 1.45 -2.98 -21.68
C ASP A 90 1.28 -4.27 -22.49
N ASP A 91 1.32 -5.45 -21.87
CA ASP A 91 1.29 -6.71 -22.62
C ASP A 91 -0.12 -7.06 -23.12
N ILE A 92 -0.64 -6.20 -23.98
CA ILE A 92 -1.68 -6.46 -24.97
C ILE A 92 -1.05 -7.25 -26.15
N SER A 93 0.29 -7.31 -26.25
CA SER A 93 1.02 -7.99 -27.34
C SER A 93 1.08 -9.52 -27.24
N SER A 94 0.99 -10.11 -26.05
CA SER A 94 0.89 -11.58 -25.87
C SER A 94 -0.50 -12.15 -26.25
N VAL A 95 -1.37 -11.30 -26.76
CA VAL A 95 -2.77 -11.60 -26.98
C VAL A 95 -3.01 -11.92 -28.47
N THR A 96 -2.82 -13.19 -28.83
CA THR A 96 -2.83 -13.67 -30.23
C THR A 96 -4.18 -14.22 -30.72
N THR A 97 -5.19 -14.35 -29.87
CA THR A 97 -6.46 -15.01 -30.21
C THR A 97 -7.58 -14.04 -30.61
N LEU A 98 -8.49 -14.53 -31.46
CA LEU A 98 -9.66 -13.80 -31.98
C LEU A 98 -10.56 -13.25 -30.85
N GLU A 99 -10.53 -13.85 -29.65
CA GLU A 99 -11.20 -13.37 -28.42
C GLU A 99 -10.79 -11.94 -28.03
N SER A 100 -9.64 -11.48 -28.51
CA SER A 100 -9.07 -10.21 -28.10
C SER A 100 -9.41 -9.08 -29.05
N LYS A 101 -9.74 -9.43 -30.30
CA LYS A 101 -10.49 -8.53 -31.19
C LYS A 101 -11.89 -8.27 -30.65
N VAL A 102 -12.46 -9.22 -29.91
CA VAL A 102 -13.72 -9.03 -29.19
C VAL A 102 -13.51 -8.15 -27.95
N LYS A 103 -12.43 -8.28 -27.17
CA LYS A 103 -12.11 -7.30 -26.10
C LYS A 103 -11.97 -5.86 -26.61
N ILE A 104 -11.43 -5.67 -27.82
CA ILE A 104 -11.34 -4.36 -28.47
C ILE A 104 -12.72 -3.86 -28.94
N LEU A 105 -13.61 -4.74 -29.40
CA LEU A 105 -14.95 -4.36 -29.89
C LEU A 105 -15.94 -4.00 -28.77
N ILE A 106 -15.69 -4.41 -27.51
CA ILE A 106 -16.59 -4.17 -26.36
C ILE A 106 -16.07 -3.04 -25.43
N GLY A 107 -15.15 -2.18 -25.90
CA GLY A 107 -14.78 -0.94 -25.19
C GLY A 107 -13.50 -0.98 -24.38
N TYR A 108 -12.56 -1.88 -24.71
CA TYR A 108 -11.17 -1.76 -24.29
C TYR A 108 -10.27 -1.43 -25.49
N THR A 109 -10.53 -0.28 -26.12
CA THR A 109 -9.53 0.37 -26.96
C THR A 109 -8.54 1.05 -26.02
N GLY A 110 -7.42 0.39 -25.75
CA GLY A 110 -6.25 0.99 -25.07
C GLY A 110 -5.60 2.13 -25.88
N THR A 111 -6.37 2.88 -26.65
CA THR A 111 -5.92 3.96 -27.53
C THR A 111 -6.60 5.31 -27.28
N ASP A 112 -7.64 5.39 -26.46
CA ASP A 112 -8.34 6.69 -26.22
C ASP A 112 -7.96 7.40 -24.92
N ALA A 113 -7.14 6.78 -24.08
CA ALA A 113 -6.37 7.46 -23.04
C ALA A 113 -4.90 7.05 -23.17
N GLN A 114 -4.26 7.42 -24.29
CA GLN A 114 -2.84 7.19 -24.49
C GLN A 114 -2.06 8.01 -23.45
N TYR A 115 -1.65 7.36 -22.35
CA TYR A 115 -0.55 7.87 -21.56
C TYR A 115 0.62 8.14 -22.51
N SER A 116 1.27 9.29 -22.34
CA SER A 116 2.49 9.56 -23.09
C SER A 116 3.53 8.48 -22.83
N ASP A 117 4.43 8.24 -23.78
CA ASP A 117 5.54 7.29 -23.62
C ASP A 117 6.33 7.54 -22.34
N ASN A 118 6.47 8.81 -21.94
CA ASN A 118 7.10 9.19 -20.68
C ASN A 118 6.36 8.57 -19.48
N ILE A 119 5.04 8.68 -19.41
CA ILE A 119 4.23 8.12 -18.32
C ILE A 119 4.27 6.60 -18.31
N LEU A 120 4.10 5.97 -19.47
CA LEU A 120 4.22 4.51 -19.60
C LEU A 120 5.58 4.03 -19.12
N SER A 121 6.66 4.74 -19.46
CA SER A 121 8.00 4.42 -18.96
C SER A 121 8.12 4.49 -17.44
N GLN A 122 7.42 5.43 -16.77
CA GLN A 122 7.41 5.50 -15.31
C GLN A 122 6.64 4.34 -14.69
N PHE A 123 5.49 3.94 -15.26
CA PHE A 123 4.77 2.77 -14.76
C PHE A 123 5.58 1.48 -14.92
N ARG A 124 6.28 1.30 -16.05
CA ARG A 124 7.19 0.16 -16.25
C ARG A 124 8.34 0.15 -15.25
N LYS A 125 8.91 1.31 -14.91
CA LYS A 125 9.90 1.41 -13.82
C LYS A 125 9.28 1.01 -12.47
N ILE A 126 8.06 1.43 -12.17
CA ILE A 126 7.37 1.01 -10.94
C ILE A 126 7.16 -0.51 -10.92
N HIS A 127 6.82 -1.14 -12.05
CA HIS A 127 6.73 -2.59 -12.17
C HIS A 127 8.08 -3.30 -11.94
N GLN A 128 9.17 -2.82 -12.55
CA GLN A 128 10.50 -3.38 -12.31
C GLN A 128 10.92 -3.29 -10.84
N ALA A 129 10.59 -2.18 -10.17
CA ALA A 129 10.81 -2.01 -8.74
C ALA A 129 9.95 -2.98 -7.92
N ASN A 130 8.70 -3.21 -8.33
CA ASN A 130 7.81 -4.21 -7.74
C ASN A 130 8.42 -5.62 -7.81
N GLU A 131 8.97 -6.03 -8.95
CA GLU A 131 9.63 -7.34 -9.09
C GLU A 131 10.85 -7.48 -8.18
N THR A 132 11.62 -6.40 -8.01
CA THR A 132 12.74 -6.39 -7.06
C THR A 132 12.25 -6.55 -5.61
N ILE A 133 11.16 -5.87 -5.24
CA ILE A 133 10.56 -5.98 -3.91
C ILE A 133 9.95 -7.37 -3.69
N LYS A 134 9.35 -8.01 -4.70
CA LYS A 134 8.89 -9.41 -4.63
C LYS A 134 10.06 -10.34 -4.27
N ALA A 135 11.18 -10.22 -4.98
CA ALA A 135 12.36 -11.05 -4.73
C ALA A 135 12.90 -10.86 -3.30
N LYS A 136 13.03 -9.61 -2.82
CA LYS A 136 13.42 -9.32 -1.43
C LYS A 136 12.43 -9.87 -0.41
N SER A 137 11.14 -9.71 -0.66
CA SER A 137 10.07 -10.23 0.20
C SER A 137 10.13 -11.75 0.32
N HIS A 138 10.36 -12.45 -0.80
CA HIS A 138 10.52 -13.89 -0.84
C HIS A 138 11.74 -14.37 -0.04
N GLN A 139 12.86 -13.64 -0.13
CA GLN A 139 14.06 -13.92 0.66
C GLN A 139 13.79 -13.81 2.17
N HIS A 140 13.22 -12.69 2.62
CA HIS A 140 12.86 -12.49 4.04
C HIS A 140 11.85 -13.52 4.52
N GLN A 141 10.81 -13.76 3.73
CA GLN A 141 9.76 -14.70 4.09
C GLN A 141 10.29 -16.13 4.20
N THR A 142 11.26 -16.54 3.36
CA THR A 142 11.91 -17.86 3.49
C THR A 142 12.66 -18.00 4.81
N GLN A 143 13.27 -16.93 5.33
CA GLN A 143 13.95 -16.92 6.62
C GLN A 143 12.97 -16.96 7.79
N LEU A 144 11.83 -16.27 7.68
CA LEU A 144 10.79 -16.21 8.72
C LEU A 144 9.90 -17.46 8.78
N ASN A 145 9.63 -18.10 7.63
CA ASN A 145 8.64 -19.18 7.51
C ASN A 145 9.06 -20.52 8.09
N LEU A 146 10.26 -20.64 8.67
CA LEU A 146 10.72 -21.90 9.25
C LEU A 146 9.77 -22.44 10.32
N ASP A 147 9.08 -21.56 11.05
CA ASP A 147 8.19 -21.93 12.17
C ASP A 147 6.68 -21.84 11.85
N LEU A 148 6.30 -21.36 10.65
CA LEU A 148 4.88 -21.14 10.30
C LEU A 148 4.27 -22.31 9.51
N PRO A 149 3.03 -22.74 9.84
CA PRO A 149 2.29 -23.70 9.03
C PRO A 149 2.14 -23.21 7.58
N PRO A 150 2.21 -24.08 6.56
CA PRO A 150 2.04 -23.68 5.16
C PRO A 150 0.76 -22.88 4.88
N SER A 151 -0.33 -23.17 5.61
CA SER A 151 -1.62 -22.47 5.51
C SER A 151 -1.61 -21.02 6.01
N HIS A 152 -0.57 -20.61 6.72
CA HIS A 152 -0.40 -19.25 7.26
C HIS A 152 0.71 -18.48 6.55
N ARG A 153 1.27 -19.04 5.48
CA ARG A 153 2.32 -18.40 4.68
C ARG A 153 1.65 -17.54 3.62
N GLY A 154 1.84 -16.23 3.72
CA GLY A 154 1.30 -15.27 2.77
C GLY A 154 1.88 -15.36 1.37
N SER A 155 1.10 -14.94 0.38
CA SER A 155 1.66 -14.59 -0.93
C SER A 155 2.43 -13.27 -0.86
N ASN A 156 3.50 -13.17 -1.63
CA ASN A 156 4.21 -11.92 -1.91
C ASN A 156 4.14 -11.54 -3.40
N SER A 157 3.23 -12.15 -4.16
CA SER A 157 2.99 -11.87 -5.58
C SER A 157 2.21 -10.56 -5.75
N TYR A 158 2.85 -9.43 -5.40
CA TYR A 158 2.25 -8.10 -5.48
C TYR A 158 1.71 -7.81 -6.89
N SER A 159 0.38 -7.63 -6.97
CA SER A 159 -0.35 -7.33 -8.21
C SER A 159 -0.54 -5.83 -8.42
N LEU A 160 -0.31 -5.02 -7.38
CA LEU A 160 -0.40 -3.57 -7.45
C LEU A 160 0.41 -2.90 -6.34
N THR A 161 0.57 -1.59 -6.48
CA THR A 161 1.03 -0.69 -5.42
C THR A 161 0.15 0.55 -5.33
N LEU A 162 -0.19 0.92 -4.09
CA LEU A 162 -0.82 2.20 -3.79
C LEU A 162 0.29 3.21 -3.47
N ILE A 163 0.46 4.20 -4.35
CA ILE A 163 1.43 5.27 -4.20
C ILE A 163 0.82 6.35 -3.31
N ASN A 164 1.61 6.88 -2.40
CA ASN A 164 1.18 7.87 -1.42
C ASN A 164 2.15 9.06 -1.42
N ARG A 165 1.61 10.27 -1.50
CA ARG A 165 2.32 11.53 -1.23
C ARG A 165 1.72 12.17 0.01
N MET A 166 2.55 12.44 1.00
CA MET A 166 2.14 12.95 2.30
C MET A 166 2.84 14.26 2.60
N LEU A 167 2.06 15.31 2.82
CA LEU A 167 2.58 16.58 3.30
C LEU A 167 2.92 16.49 4.80
N PRO A 168 4.02 17.11 5.23
CA PRO A 168 4.43 17.11 6.63
C PRO A 168 3.49 17.98 7.49
N SER A 169 3.52 17.79 8.80
CA SER A 169 2.71 18.55 9.76
C SER A 169 3.07 20.03 9.87
N SER A 170 4.23 20.47 9.38
CA SER A 170 4.53 21.89 9.18
C SER A 170 3.63 22.55 8.12
N ILE A 171 3.16 21.77 7.15
CA ILE A 171 2.30 22.23 6.03
C ILE A 171 0.84 21.85 6.28
N LYS A 172 0.57 20.59 6.66
CA LYS A 172 -0.77 20.06 6.89
C LYS A 172 -1.17 20.21 8.36
N LYS A 173 -1.88 21.30 8.68
CA LYS A 173 -2.20 21.68 10.08
C LYS A 173 -3.42 20.98 10.68
N ASP A 174 -4.28 20.42 9.85
CA ASP A 174 -5.50 19.72 10.21
C ASP A 174 -5.30 18.22 10.49
N LEU A 175 -4.05 17.75 10.55
CA LEU A 175 -3.75 16.38 10.96
C LEU A 175 -4.15 16.14 12.42
N LYS A 176 -4.69 14.95 12.70
CA LYS A 176 -5.14 14.55 14.04
C LYS A 176 -3.96 14.16 14.92
N THR A 177 -3.99 14.55 16.20
CA THR A 177 -3.04 14.05 17.20
C THR A 177 -3.22 12.55 17.40
N ASP A 178 -2.11 11.83 17.46
CA ASP A 178 -2.10 10.44 17.93
C ASP A 178 -2.15 10.39 19.46
N ALA A 179 -3.16 9.70 20.00
CA ALA A 179 -3.38 9.61 21.43
C ALA A 179 -2.32 8.78 22.18
N GLN A 180 -1.56 7.93 21.50
CA GLN A 180 -0.49 7.15 22.14
C GLN A 180 0.79 7.98 22.32
N THR A 181 0.96 9.02 21.52
CA THR A 181 2.06 9.96 21.66
C THR A 181 1.60 11.17 22.48
N SER A 182 1.90 11.18 23.78
CA SER A 182 1.55 12.29 24.67
C SER A 182 2.77 13.14 25.06
N GLY A 183 2.53 14.39 25.48
CA GLY A 183 3.57 15.29 25.98
C GLY A 183 4.54 15.78 24.91
N LYS A 184 5.85 15.83 25.23
CA LYS A 184 6.90 16.38 24.34
C LYS A 184 7.11 15.61 23.03
N ASN A 185 6.51 14.41 22.91
CA ASN A 185 6.60 13.55 21.73
C ASN A 185 5.29 13.49 20.93
N GLU A 186 4.35 14.42 21.16
CA GLU A 186 3.07 14.48 20.46
C GLU A 186 3.27 14.43 18.94
N SER A 187 2.65 13.44 18.31
CA SER A 187 2.78 13.14 16.90
C SER A 187 1.43 13.32 16.22
N LYS A 188 1.44 13.91 15.03
CA LYS A 188 0.25 13.99 14.18
C LYS A 188 0.17 12.76 13.29
N THR A 189 -1.02 12.26 13.01
CA THR A 189 -1.24 11.11 12.11
C THR A 189 -1.49 11.59 10.69
N SER A 190 -0.65 11.14 9.75
CA SER A 190 -0.91 11.27 8.31
C SER A 190 -1.91 10.21 7.84
N VAL A 191 -1.76 9.00 8.39
CA VAL A 191 -2.72 7.90 8.26
C VAL A 191 -2.98 7.36 9.66
N SER A 192 -4.22 7.43 10.11
CA SER A 192 -4.62 6.93 11.44
C SER A 192 -4.57 5.39 11.51
N TRP A 193 -4.69 4.86 12.72
CA TRP A 193 -4.70 3.41 12.98
C TRP A 193 -5.70 2.65 12.11
N HIS A 194 -5.20 1.66 11.37
CA HIS A 194 -5.98 0.80 10.50
C HIS A 194 -5.30 -0.54 10.26
N THR A 195 -6.08 -1.51 9.78
CA THR A 195 -5.58 -2.66 9.04
C THR A 195 -5.81 -2.43 7.55
N ASP A 196 -4.94 -2.96 6.71
CA ASP A 196 -5.15 -2.90 5.26
C ASP A 196 -6.28 -3.85 4.86
N SER A 197 -7.34 -3.31 4.25
CA SER A 197 -8.47 -4.08 3.75
C SER A 197 -8.25 -4.61 2.33
N GLY A 198 -9.06 -5.56 1.88
CA GLY A 198 -9.08 -6.00 0.47
C GLY A 198 -7.83 -6.80 0.03
N LEU A 199 -7.02 -7.24 0.98
CA LEU A 199 -5.82 -8.04 0.75
C LEU A 199 -6.08 -9.53 0.89
N GLN A 200 -5.40 -10.37 0.12
CA GLN A 200 -5.40 -11.82 0.34
C GLN A 200 -4.98 -12.12 1.79
N ASP A 201 -5.64 -13.07 2.43
CA ASP A 201 -5.33 -13.43 3.81
C ASP A 201 -3.86 -13.89 3.91
N TYR A 202 -3.21 -13.48 5.01
CA TYR A 202 -1.78 -13.67 5.27
C TYR A 202 -0.82 -13.00 4.27
N SER A 203 -1.28 -12.37 3.19
CA SER A 203 -0.36 -11.79 2.21
C SER A 203 0.54 -10.71 2.80
N THR A 204 1.78 -10.66 2.29
CA THR A 204 2.75 -9.66 2.68
C THR A 204 2.31 -8.28 2.20
N ILE A 205 2.63 -7.25 2.98
CA ILE A 205 2.63 -5.86 2.52
C ILE A 205 4.07 -5.38 2.53
N ALA A 206 4.56 -4.91 1.39
CA ALA A 206 5.88 -4.28 1.30
C ALA A 206 5.71 -2.79 1.04
N VAL A 207 6.48 -1.97 1.76
CA VAL A 207 6.40 -0.53 1.67
C VAL A 207 7.77 0.05 1.42
N TRP A 208 7.96 0.58 0.22
CA TRP A 208 9.04 1.54 -0.01
C TRP A 208 8.59 2.90 0.51
N HIS A 209 9.48 3.62 1.19
CA HIS A 209 9.25 5.01 1.57
C HIS A 209 10.47 5.86 1.30
N HIS A 210 10.25 7.15 1.12
CA HIS A 210 11.32 8.15 1.04
C HIS A 210 10.84 9.47 1.62
N HIS A 211 11.71 10.13 2.38
CA HIS A 211 11.59 11.55 2.67
C HIS A 211 12.99 12.15 2.69
N GLU A 212 13.07 13.43 2.36
CA GLU A 212 14.33 14.17 2.41
C GLU A 212 14.87 14.22 3.84
N LYS A 213 16.20 14.31 3.93
CA LYS A 213 16.87 14.49 5.21
C LYS A 213 16.56 15.88 5.74
N VAL A 214 15.84 15.91 6.85
CA VAL A 214 15.57 17.13 7.59
C VAL A 214 16.60 17.27 8.72
N SER A 215 16.84 18.48 9.21
CA SER A 215 17.72 18.74 10.34
C SER A 215 17.37 17.83 11.55
N SER A 216 18.41 17.41 12.29
CA SER A 216 18.36 16.40 13.36
C SER A 216 17.48 16.76 14.56
N SER A 217 16.95 17.98 14.64
CA SER A 217 16.04 18.46 15.68
C SER A 217 14.55 18.36 15.30
N SER A 218 14.23 17.86 14.10
CA SER A 218 12.86 17.74 13.61
C SER A 218 12.24 16.38 13.96
N ASN A 219 10.95 16.36 14.35
CA ASN A 219 10.21 15.12 14.54
C ASN A 219 10.19 14.33 13.22
N PRO A 220 10.83 13.15 13.12
CA PRO A 220 10.92 12.41 11.87
C PRO A 220 9.59 11.72 11.54
N TRP A 221 9.46 11.33 10.27
CA TRP A 221 8.41 10.42 9.84
C TRP A 221 8.57 9.09 10.57
N ARG A 222 7.45 8.54 11.03
CA ARG A 222 7.45 7.31 11.84
C ARG A 222 6.32 6.39 11.41
N ILE A 223 6.51 5.10 11.61
CA ILE A 223 5.49 4.07 11.50
C ILE A 223 5.25 3.50 12.89
N SER A 224 3.98 3.28 13.24
CA SER A 224 3.61 2.71 14.52
C SER A 224 2.73 1.50 14.33
N LEU A 225 2.90 0.49 15.20
CA LEU A 225 2.13 -0.74 15.20
C LEU A 225 1.63 -1.05 16.61
N ARG A 226 0.44 -1.62 16.67
CA ARG A 226 -0.15 -2.12 17.92
C ARG A 226 -1.12 -3.25 17.63
N PRO A 227 -1.41 -4.14 18.60
CA PRO A 227 -2.44 -5.15 18.42
C PRO A 227 -3.80 -4.48 18.18
N ILE A 228 -4.66 -5.13 17.39
CA ILE A 228 -6.03 -4.66 17.19
C ILE A 228 -6.74 -4.65 18.56
N PRO A 229 -7.32 -3.52 19.00
CA PRO A 229 -7.88 -3.38 20.35
C PRO A 229 -8.94 -4.42 20.70
N SER A 230 -9.69 -4.95 19.73
CA SER A 230 -10.70 -5.98 19.97
C SER A 230 -10.14 -7.38 20.20
N LEU A 231 -8.85 -7.61 19.91
CA LEU A 231 -8.21 -8.93 20.06
C LEU A 231 -7.58 -9.16 21.44
N ASN A 232 -7.78 -8.24 22.40
CA ASN A 232 -7.40 -8.32 23.83
C ASN A 232 -6.29 -9.33 24.15
N SER A 233 -5.06 -8.86 24.32
CA SER A 233 -3.94 -9.72 24.74
C SER A 233 -3.67 -9.58 26.24
N THR A 234 -3.39 -10.70 26.91
CA THR A 234 -2.98 -10.75 28.32
C THR A 234 -1.63 -11.47 28.40
N PRO A 235 -0.54 -10.79 28.83
CA PRO A 235 -0.47 -9.37 29.19
C PRO A 235 -0.68 -8.43 27.99
N PRO A 236 -1.03 -7.15 28.22
CA PRO A 236 -1.14 -6.17 27.15
C PRO A 236 0.16 -6.03 26.37
N ILE A 237 0.10 -6.13 25.05
CA ILE A 237 1.25 -5.93 24.18
C ILE A 237 1.39 -4.42 23.91
N PRO A 238 2.51 -3.78 24.25
CA PRO A 238 2.71 -2.35 24.03
C PRO A 238 2.84 -2.03 22.54
N ALA A 239 2.41 -0.84 22.15
CA ALA A 239 2.63 -0.32 20.80
C ALA A 239 4.12 -0.03 20.55
N ILE A 240 4.56 -0.21 19.31
CA ILE A 240 5.91 0.16 18.87
C ILE A 240 5.84 1.36 17.93
N ILE A 241 6.85 2.22 18.00
CA ILE A 241 7.03 3.39 17.12
C ILE A 241 8.44 3.31 16.57
N MET A 242 8.56 3.31 15.25
CA MET A 242 9.84 3.25 14.55
C MET A 242 10.04 4.48 13.68
N ASN A 243 11.22 5.09 13.80
CA ASN A 243 11.67 6.13 12.89
C ASN A 243 11.86 5.52 11.51
N LEU A 244 11.31 6.20 10.51
CA LEU A 244 11.61 5.90 9.12
C LEU A 244 12.87 6.68 8.74
N GLU A 245 13.85 5.99 8.19
CA GLU A 245 15.11 6.62 7.81
C GLU A 245 14.91 7.61 6.64
N SER A 246 15.56 8.77 6.74
CA SER A 246 15.64 9.71 5.62
C SER A 246 16.47 9.14 4.48
N GLY A 247 16.17 9.52 3.23
CA GLY A 247 16.89 9.04 2.04
C GLY A 247 16.36 7.71 1.50
N GLY A 248 15.42 7.09 2.20
CA GLY A 248 14.57 6.03 1.67
C GLY A 248 14.95 4.62 2.09
N GLY A 249 13.90 3.83 2.34
CA GLY A 249 13.99 2.51 2.94
C GLY A 249 12.80 1.65 2.57
N LEU A 250 12.89 0.38 2.91
CA LEU A 250 11.81 -0.58 2.82
C LEU A 250 11.39 -1.01 4.21
N TYR A 251 10.10 -1.28 4.35
CA TYR A 251 9.64 -2.12 5.44
C TYR A 251 8.55 -3.09 5.01
N TYR A 252 8.41 -4.20 5.74
CA TYR A 252 7.49 -5.28 5.38
C TYR A 252 6.56 -5.64 6.55
N ILE A 253 5.33 -6.02 6.25
CA ILE A 253 4.38 -6.60 7.21
C ILE A 253 4.05 -7.98 6.67
N PHE A 254 4.52 -9.03 7.33
CA PHE A 254 4.38 -10.42 6.86
C PHE A 254 3.19 -11.14 7.50
N ASP A 255 2.68 -12.14 6.78
CA ASP A 255 1.79 -13.18 7.29
C ASP A 255 0.57 -12.63 8.05
N GLU A 256 0.32 -13.10 9.28
CA GLU A 256 -0.84 -12.72 10.08
C GLU A 256 -0.78 -11.30 10.65
N MET A 257 0.30 -10.54 10.44
CA MET A 257 0.49 -9.27 11.14
C MET A 257 -0.59 -8.25 10.77
N ASN A 258 -1.01 -8.16 9.51
CA ASN A 258 -2.11 -7.26 9.11
C ASN A 258 -3.51 -7.73 9.61
N LEU A 259 -3.63 -8.98 10.05
CA LEU A 259 -4.86 -9.52 10.64
C LEU A 259 -4.92 -9.31 12.16
N ARG A 260 -3.77 -9.14 12.81
CA ARG A 260 -3.61 -9.12 14.27
C ARG A 260 -3.23 -7.74 14.81
N PHE A 261 -2.59 -6.93 13.99
CA PHE A 261 -2.07 -5.61 14.34
C PHE A 261 -2.61 -4.55 13.39
N GLU A 262 -2.91 -3.38 13.95
CA GLU A 262 -3.16 -2.17 13.18
C GLU A 262 -1.91 -1.29 13.18
N HIS A 263 -1.78 -0.47 12.14
CA HIS A 263 -0.64 0.41 11.96
C HIS A 263 -1.08 1.85 11.63
N ALA A 264 -0.19 2.81 11.92
CA ALA A 264 -0.42 4.23 11.68
C ALA A 264 0.85 4.90 11.16
N VAL A 265 0.68 5.82 10.21
CA VAL A 265 1.79 6.66 9.70
C VAL A 265 1.77 7.98 10.46
N LEU A 266 2.79 8.17 11.30
CA LEU A 266 3.00 9.40 12.05
C LEU A 266 3.75 10.40 11.18
N SER A 267 3.18 11.59 11.06
CA SER A 267 3.68 12.67 10.22
C SER A 267 4.98 13.24 10.77
N GLY A 268 5.96 13.37 9.89
CA GLY A 268 7.14 14.18 10.16
C GLY A 268 6.80 15.66 10.28
N ARG A 269 7.66 16.43 10.94
CA ARG A 269 7.51 17.88 11.02
C ARG A 269 7.75 18.53 9.67
N GLU A 270 8.70 18.03 8.89
CA GLU A 270 9.14 18.60 7.62
C GLU A 270 9.43 17.49 6.61
N GLY A 271 9.67 17.88 5.36
CA GLY A 271 9.91 16.97 4.23
C GLY A 271 8.63 16.28 3.76
N VAL A 272 8.36 16.35 2.46
CA VAL A 272 7.31 15.52 1.85
C VAL A 272 7.75 14.07 1.93
N ARG A 273 6.85 13.19 2.39
CA ARG A 273 7.08 11.74 2.38
C ARG A 273 6.34 11.12 1.21
N TRP A 274 7.08 10.29 0.50
CA TRP A 274 6.58 9.37 -0.51
C TRP A 274 6.54 7.95 0.04
N SER A 275 5.57 7.15 -0.40
CA SER A 275 5.64 5.71 -0.24
C SER A 275 4.92 4.95 -1.34
N SER A 276 5.45 3.78 -1.68
CA SER A 276 4.85 2.77 -2.56
C SER A 276 4.44 1.59 -1.69
N THR A 277 3.15 1.33 -1.49
CA THR A 277 2.66 0.19 -0.68
C THR A 277 2.18 -0.94 -1.58
N HIS A 278 3.03 -1.95 -1.76
CA HIS A 278 2.83 -3.12 -2.61
C HIS A 278 1.98 -4.18 -1.91
N ARG A 279 0.98 -4.70 -2.63
CA ARG A 279 -0.12 -5.48 -2.03
C ARG A 279 -0.51 -6.66 -2.92
N VAL A 280 -0.99 -7.72 -2.29
CA VAL A 280 -1.68 -8.83 -2.96
C VAL A 280 -3.18 -8.70 -2.71
N THR A 281 -3.95 -8.39 -3.75
CA THR A 281 -5.40 -8.19 -3.64
C THR A 281 -6.16 -9.51 -3.53
N LYS A 282 -7.32 -9.51 -2.85
CA LYS A 282 -8.27 -10.63 -2.93
C LYS A 282 -8.77 -10.83 -4.36
N GLU A 283 -9.14 -12.07 -4.68
CA GLU A 283 -9.84 -12.42 -5.93
C GLU A 283 -11.24 -11.77 -6.00
N GLY A 284 -11.82 -11.71 -7.21
CA GLY A 284 -13.19 -11.22 -7.42
C GLY A 284 -13.31 -9.70 -7.49
N GLY A 285 -12.22 -9.02 -7.85
CA GLY A 285 -12.15 -7.56 -7.92
C GLY A 285 -11.57 -7.02 -9.22
N LYS A 286 -11.06 -7.87 -10.11
CA LYS A 286 -10.49 -7.43 -11.39
C LYS A 286 -11.60 -7.16 -12.39
N TYR A 287 -11.28 -6.39 -13.42
CA TYR A 287 -12.17 -6.13 -14.54
C TYR A 287 -12.70 -7.43 -15.16
N GLU A 288 -11.83 -8.40 -15.38
CA GLU A 288 -12.16 -9.72 -15.92
C GLU A 288 -13.16 -10.48 -15.06
N ASP A 289 -13.02 -10.41 -13.73
CA ASP A 289 -13.92 -11.06 -12.78
C ASP A 289 -15.34 -10.49 -12.95
N ILE A 290 -15.46 -9.16 -12.93
CA ILE A 290 -16.75 -8.46 -13.07
C ILE A 290 -17.39 -8.76 -14.42
N LEU A 291 -16.59 -8.74 -15.50
CA LEU A 291 -17.08 -9.06 -16.83
C LEU A 291 -17.58 -10.51 -16.91
N GLY A 292 -16.86 -11.46 -16.30
CA GLY A 292 -17.27 -12.85 -16.19
C GLY A 292 -18.61 -13.01 -15.47
N GLU A 293 -18.81 -12.30 -14.36
CA GLU A 293 -20.08 -12.28 -13.62
C GLU A 293 -21.24 -11.71 -14.45
N CYS A 294 -21.00 -10.63 -15.21
CA CYS A 294 -21.99 -10.08 -16.14
C CYS A 294 -22.40 -11.10 -17.21
N TRP A 295 -21.42 -11.83 -17.78
CA TRP A 295 -21.70 -12.87 -18.77
C TRP A 295 -22.48 -14.05 -18.18
N ARG A 296 -22.15 -14.46 -16.96
CA ARG A 296 -22.88 -15.50 -16.24
C ARG A 296 -24.34 -15.08 -16.00
N GLY A 297 -24.57 -13.88 -15.49
CA GLY A 297 -25.91 -13.34 -15.29
C GLY A 297 -26.73 -13.25 -16.59
N LYS A 298 -26.10 -12.86 -17.71
CA LYS A 298 -26.76 -12.85 -19.03
C LYS A 298 -27.20 -14.25 -19.45
N LYS A 299 -26.37 -15.28 -19.25
CA LYS A 299 -26.71 -16.67 -19.59
C LYS A 299 -27.88 -17.18 -18.75
N GLU A 300 -27.85 -16.95 -17.43
CA GLU A 300 -28.91 -17.34 -16.51
C GLU A 300 -30.26 -16.69 -16.86
N TRP A 301 -30.23 -15.39 -17.19
CA TRP A 301 -31.41 -14.67 -17.67
C TRP A 301 -31.96 -15.26 -18.98
N ALA A 302 -31.07 -15.55 -19.95
CA ALA A 302 -31.48 -16.13 -21.23
C ALA A 302 -32.05 -17.56 -21.10
N SER A 303 -31.59 -18.36 -20.14
CA SER A 303 -32.13 -19.71 -19.87
C SER A 303 -33.43 -19.73 -19.08
N SER A 304 -33.88 -18.57 -18.58
CA SER A 304 -35.13 -18.43 -17.82
C SER A 304 -36.36 -18.17 -18.69
N TYR A 305 -36.17 -18.14 -20.02
CA TYR A 305 -37.19 -17.97 -21.06
C TYR A 305 -37.03 -19.06 -22.12
#